data_AF-A0A5B0QZL9-F1
#
_entry.id   AF-A0A5B0QZL9-F1
#
_cell.length_a   1.000
_cell.length_b   1.000
_cell.length_c   1.000
_cell.angle_alpha   90.00
_cell.angle_beta   90.00
_cell.angle_gamma   90.00
#
_symmetry.space_group_name_H-M   'P 1'
#
loop_
_entity.id
_entity.type
_entity.pdbx_description
1 polymer ?
#
loop_
_entity_poly.entity_id
_entity_poly.type
_entity_poly.pdbx_seq_one_letter_code
_entity_poly.pdbx_strand_id
1 'polypeptide(L)'
;MNLKDKQKYLEDQEAQYHSYISDSMAAMQKKGGNKKRFIMPFTPQWHHVRTLEKQGRKPKFGSYKYSAQRLYEKGILLAAKEFSPKQFDKLFIIISCDEVGIFKVEVRFMDKLVKGNSSSNTSSHQNNQQQQQLGGSSSHAGVHKDGIDELRMEDLLEDQFSGKQSLNLEIVKLNLNLLLHLINRNNL
;
A
#
# COMPACT_ATOMS: atom_id res chain seq x y z
N MET A 1 -35.55 0.97 21.15
CA MET A 1 -34.80 0.17 20.16
C MET A 1 -34.03 -0.89 20.93
N ASN A 2 -34.27 -2.17 20.64
CA ASN A 2 -33.78 -3.28 21.46
C ASN A 2 -32.28 -3.49 21.27
N LEU A 3 -31.56 -3.68 22.37
CA LEU A 3 -30.13 -4.05 22.34
C LEU A 3 -29.89 -5.33 21.52
N LYS A 4 -30.84 -6.27 21.53
CA LYS A 4 -30.76 -7.53 20.77
C LYS A 4 -30.74 -7.31 19.25
N ASP A 5 -31.52 -6.35 18.75
CA ASP A 5 -31.56 -6.05 17.31
C ASP A 5 -30.25 -5.38 16.87
N LYS A 6 -29.68 -4.50 17.71
CA LYS A 6 -28.39 -3.88 17.45
C LYS A 6 -27.24 -4.89 17.53
N GLN A 7 -27.29 -5.82 18.49
CA GLN A 7 -26.32 -6.90 18.62
C GLN A 7 -26.32 -7.77 17.37
N LYS A 8 -27.49 -8.25 16.93
CA LYS A 8 -27.62 -9.06 15.71
C LYS A 8 -27.12 -8.31 14.47
N TYR A 9 -27.45 -7.02 14.35
CA TYR A 9 -26.97 -6.21 13.23
C TYR A 9 -25.44 -6.10 13.18
N LEU A 10 -24.78 -5.92 14.34
CA LEU A 10 -23.32 -5.87 14.40
C LEU A 10 -22.68 -7.22 14.07
N GLU A 11 -23.28 -8.32 14.53
CA GLU A 11 -22.85 -9.68 14.21
C GLU A 11 -22.98 -9.99 12.71
N ASP A 12 -24.10 -9.61 12.09
CA ASP A 12 -24.31 -9.74 10.64
C ASP A 12 -23.28 -8.89 9.85
N GLN A 13 -22.94 -7.68 10.35
CA GLN A 13 -21.90 -6.83 9.74
C GLN A 13 -20.50 -7.46 9.84
N GLU A 14 -20.15 -8.02 11.00
CA GLU A 14 -18.87 -8.69 11.22
C GLU A 14 -18.74 -9.92 10.30
N ALA A 15 -19.78 -10.74 10.21
CA ALA A 15 -19.80 -11.91 9.33
C ALA A 15 -19.63 -11.52 7.85
N GLN A 16 -20.29 -10.44 7.40
CA GLN A 16 -20.15 -9.93 6.04
C GLN A 16 -18.71 -9.46 5.75
N TYR A 17 -18.07 -8.78 6.70
CA TYR A 17 -16.68 -8.34 6.58
C TYR A 17 -15.72 -9.54 6.41
N HIS A 18 -15.84 -10.55 7.27
CA HIS A 18 -15.02 -11.76 7.18
C HIS A 18 -15.25 -12.53 5.87
N SER A 19 -16.50 -12.64 5.42
CA SER A 19 -16.82 -13.26 4.12
C SER A 19 -16.15 -12.49 2.98
N TYR A 20 -16.26 -11.16 2.96
CA TYR A 20 -15.68 -10.31 1.92
C TYR A 20 -14.14 -10.41 1.85
N ILE A 21 -13.47 -10.46 3.01
CA ILE A 21 -12.01 -10.69 3.05
C ILE A 21 -11.67 -12.04 2.42
N SER A 22 -12.38 -13.10 2.83
CA SER A 22 -12.10 -14.45 2.35
C SER A 22 -12.31 -14.58 0.83
N ASP A 23 -13.36 -13.94 0.30
CA ASP A 23 -13.64 -13.87 -1.14
C ASP A 23 -12.55 -13.11 -1.89
N SER A 24 -12.10 -11.97 -1.36
CA SER A 24 -11.02 -11.19 -1.95
C SER A 24 -9.70 -11.97 -1.96
N MET A 25 -9.36 -12.67 -0.88
CA MET A 25 -8.20 -13.55 -0.80
C MET A 25 -8.26 -14.70 -1.79
N ALA A 26 -9.41 -15.36 -1.88
CA ALA A 26 -9.64 -16.45 -2.83
C ALA A 26 -9.54 -15.95 -4.28
N ALA A 27 -10.05 -14.75 -4.57
CA ALA A 27 -9.92 -14.11 -5.87
C ALA A 27 -8.46 -13.82 -6.21
N MET A 28 -7.65 -13.30 -5.27
CA MET A 28 -6.22 -13.07 -5.49
C MET A 28 -5.43 -14.36 -5.70
N GLN A 29 -5.69 -15.41 -4.90
CA GLN A 29 -5.04 -16.73 -5.03
C GLN A 29 -5.21 -17.33 -6.43
N LYS A 30 -6.44 -17.30 -6.94
CA LYS A 30 -6.76 -17.81 -8.29
C LYS A 30 -6.09 -17.00 -9.41
N LYS A 31 -5.67 -15.77 -9.11
CA LYS A 31 -5.21 -14.77 -10.07
C LYS A 31 -3.69 -14.65 -10.14
N GLY A 32 -2.99 -15.14 -9.12
CA GLY A 32 -1.53 -15.25 -9.02
C GLY A 32 -0.84 -16.28 -9.89
N GLY A 33 -1.58 -17.02 -10.72
CA GLY A 33 -1.05 -18.05 -11.57
C GLY A 33 -1.11 -17.68 -13.05
N ASN A 34 0.04 -17.43 -13.66
CA ASN A 34 0.35 -17.84 -15.04
C ASN A 34 -0.36 -17.21 -16.24
N LYS A 35 -1.03 -16.05 -16.16
CA LYS A 35 -1.26 -15.26 -17.38
C LYS A 35 0.01 -14.48 -17.70
N LYS A 36 0.89 -15.05 -18.54
CA LYS A 36 2.04 -14.33 -19.12
C LYS A 36 1.51 -13.07 -19.79
N ARG A 37 1.64 -11.94 -19.12
CA ARG A 37 1.14 -10.67 -19.64
C ARG A 37 2.06 -10.27 -20.77
N PHE A 38 1.50 -9.99 -21.94
CA PHE A 38 2.26 -9.43 -23.04
C PHE A 38 2.68 -8.02 -22.65
N ILE A 39 3.94 -7.87 -22.22
CA ILE A 39 4.51 -6.57 -21.89
C ILE A 39 5.21 -6.09 -23.14
N MET A 40 4.73 -4.97 -23.68
CA MET A 40 5.31 -4.36 -24.87
C MET A 40 6.80 -4.04 -24.64
N PRO A 41 7.67 -4.36 -25.61
CA PRO A 41 9.08 -3.98 -25.51
C PRO A 41 9.20 -2.46 -25.38
N PHE A 42 10.25 -2.00 -24.69
CA PHE A 42 10.56 -0.59 -24.46
C PHE A 42 9.62 0.21 -23.54
N THR A 43 8.71 -0.45 -22.82
CA THR A 43 7.96 0.21 -21.74
C THR A 43 8.78 0.26 -20.44
N PRO A 44 8.53 1.23 -19.53
CA PRO A 44 9.16 1.24 -18.20
C PRO A 44 8.96 -0.07 -17.43
N GLN A 45 7.80 -0.69 -17.62
CA GLN A 45 7.46 -1.99 -17.06
C GLN A 45 8.28 -3.14 -17.66
N TRP A 46 8.56 -3.10 -18.97
CA TRP A 46 9.40 -4.10 -19.64
C TRP A 46 10.84 -4.08 -19.12
N HIS A 47 11.43 -2.89 -18.95
CA HIS A 47 12.76 -2.75 -18.34
C HIS A 47 12.78 -3.24 -16.89
N HIS A 48 11.71 -2.98 -16.13
CA HIS A 48 11.58 -3.45 -14.75
C HIS A 48 11.53 -4.96 -14.66
N VAL A 49 10.64 -5.60 -15.42
CA VAL A 49 10.51 -7.07 -15.45
C VAL A 49 11.81 -7.71 -15.90
N ARG A 50 12.45 -7.21 -16.96
CA ARG A 50 13.73 -7.75 -17.43
C ARG A 50 14.86 -7.58 -16.41
N THR A 51 14.88 -6.48 -15.66
CA THR A 51 15.85 -6.25 -14.58
C THR A 51 15.61 -7.21 -13.42
N LEU A 52 14.34 -7.42 -13.02
CA LEU A 52 13.97 -8.39 -11.99
C LEU A 52 14.35 -9.82 -12.37
N GLU A 53 14.14 -10.21 -13.63
CA GLU A 53 14.57 -11.52 -14.14
C GLU A 53 16.08 -11.69 -14.09
N LYS A 54 16.86 -10.66 -14.43
CA LYS A 54 18.32 -10.66 -14.29
C LYS A 54 18.78 -10.76 -12.84
N GLN A 55 18.04 -10.16 -11.90
CA GLN A 55 18.31 -10.20 -10.47
C GLN A 55 17.84 -11.51 -9.79
N GLY A 56 17.23 -12.44 -10.54
CA GLY A 56 16.73 -13.71 -10.00
C GLY A 56 15.50 -13.57 -9.08
N ARG A 57 14.99 -12.35 -8.86
CA ARG A 57 13.77 -12.07 -8.08
C ARG A 57 12.58 -12.02 -9.02
N LYS A 58 11.90 -13.16 -9.21
CA LYS A 58 10.63 -13.24 -9.92
C LYS A 58 9.48 -13.29 -8.90
N PRO A 59 8.88 -12.15 -8.52
CA PRO A 59 7.72 -12.14 -7.62
C PRO A 59 6.58 -12.96 -8.22
N LYS A 60 5.93 -13.80 -7.41
CA LYS A 60 4.91 -14.76 -7.88
C LYS A 60 3.70 -14.07 -8.50
N PHE A 61 3.24 -12.97 -7.88
CA PHE A 61 2.08 -12.20 -8.33
C PHE A 61 2.48 -10.98 -9.19
N GLY A 62 3.78 -10.71 -9.27
CA GLY A 62 4.37 -9.68 -10.13
C GLY A 62 4.85 -8.45 -9.39
N SER A 63 5.42 -7.52 -10.14
CA SER A 63 5.84 -6.21 -9.64
C SER A 63 5.61 -5.17 -10.72
N TYR A 64 4.98 -4.06 -10.34
CA TYR A 64 4.57 -3.01 -11.25
C TYR A 64 5.23 -1.69 -10.92
N LYS A 65 5.90 -1.10 -11.91
CA LYS A 65 6.50 0.24 -11.82
C LYS A 65 5.55 1.26 -12.44
N TYR A 66 5.12 2.23 -11.65
CA TYR A 66 4.28 3.34 -12.08
C TYR A 66 5.02 4.67 -11.93
N SER A 67 4.86 5.58 -12.89
CA SER A 67 5.25 6.98 -12.68
C SER A 67 4.28 7.61 -11.69
N ALA A 68 4.83 8.35 -10.73
CA ALA A 68 4.04 9.07 -9.72
C ALA A 68 3.13 10.11 -10.38
N GLN A 69 3.58 10.76 -11.47
CA GLN A 69 2.76 11.68 -12.24
C GLN A 69 1.47 11.01 -12.73
N ARG A 70 1.57 9.81 -13.31
CA ARG A 70 0.40 9.06 -13.80
C ARG A 70 -0.52 8.63 -12.66
N LEU A 71 0.02 8.30 -11.49
CA LEU A 71 -0.79 7.96 -10.32
C LEU A 71 -1.50 9.19 -9.75
N TYR A 72 -0.85 10.35 -9.80
CA TYR A 72 -1.41 11.62 -9.36
C TYR A 72 -2.55 12.09 -10.28
N GLU A 73 -2.35 12.04 -11.60
CA GLU A 73 -3.39 12.34 -12.59
C GLU A 73 -4.63 11.44 -12.44
N LYS A 74 -4.44 10.19 -12.00
CA LYS A 74 -5.53 9.25 -11.72
C LYS A 74 -6.19 9.44 -10.34
N GLY A 75 -5.68 10.35 -9.52
CA GLY A 75 -6.12 10.56 -8.13
C GLY A 75 -5.73 9.44 -7.16
N ILE A 76 -4.91 8.47 -7.59
CA ILE A 76 -4.42 7.38 -6.72
C ILE A 76 -3.34 7.92 -5.78
N LEU A 77 -2.41 8.72 -6.31
CA LEU A 77 -1.44 9.45 -5.50
C LEU A 77 -2.06 10.80 -5.12
N LEU A 78 -2.16 11.08 -3.83
CA LEU A 78 -2.69 12.35 -3.31
C LEU A 78 -1.54 13.34 -3.04
N ALA A 79 -0.47 12.87 -2.41
CA ALA A 79 0.70 13.68 -2.10
C ALA A 79 1.94 12.81 -1.93
N ALA A 80 3.13 13.38 -2.07
CA ALA A 80 4.38 12.78 -1.65
C ALA A 80 5.05 13.74 -0.64
N LYS A 81 5.46 13.22 0.51
CA LYS A 81 6.23 13.97 1.50
C LYS A 81 7.57 14.34 0.86
N GLU A 82 8.01 15.57 1.08
CA GLU A 82 9.29 16.11 0.58
C GLU A 82 9.42 16.30 -0.95
N PHE A 83 8.40 15.95 -1.74
CA PHE A 83 8.41 16.16 -3.19
C PHE A 83 7.26 17.07 -3.66
N SER A 84 7.61 18.06 -4.48
CA SER A 84 6.61 18.89 -5.15
C SER A 84 5.97 18.14 -6.32
N PRO A 85 4.69 18.41 -6.68
CA PRO A 85 4.05 17.82 -7.85
C PRO A 85 4.86 17.95 -9.16
N LYS A 86 5.67 19.01 -9.30
CA LYS A 86 6.57 19.20 -10.45
C LYS A 86 7.67 18.14 -10.56
N GLN A 87 8.01 17.47 -9.46
CA GLN A 87 9.04 16.45 -9.40
C GLN A 87 8.48 15.03 -9.61
N PHE A 88 7.15 14.86 -9.74
CA PHE A 88 6.51 13.55 -9.86
C PHE A 88 6.85 12.81 -11.17
N ASP A 89 7.29 13.53 -12.20
CA ASP A 89 7.80 12.91 -13.44
C ASP A 89 9.03 12.03 -13.16
N LYS A 90 9.87 12.44 -12.20
CA LYS A 90 11.11 11.76 -11.82
C LYS A 90 10.92 10.70 -10.73
N LEU A 91 9.71 10.57 -10.20
CA LEU A 91 9.37 9.69 -9.10
C LEU A 91 8.62 8.46 -9.62
N PHE A 92 9.05 7.28 -9.20
CA PHE A 92 8.44 6.00 -9.54
C PHE A 92 7.99 5.29 -8.28
N ILE A 93 6.75 4.79 -8.29
CA ILE A 93 6.20 3.94 -7.23
C ILE A 93 6.15 2.53 -7.78
N ILE A 94 6.78 1.61 -7.06
CA ILE A 94 6.82 0.18 -7.40
C ILE A 94 5.97 -0.56 -6.39
N ILE A 95 5.00 -1.34 -6.89
CA ILE A 95 4.16 -2.20 -6.06
C ILE A 95 4.48 -3.64 -6.43
N SER A 96 5.04 -4.40 -5.50
CA SER A 96 5.35 -5.82 -5.65
C SER A 96 4.48 -6.69 -4.74
N CYS A 97 4.20 -7.91 -5.19
CA CYS A 97 3.42 -8.89 -4.45
C CYS A 97 4.12 -10.25 -4.57
N ASP A 98 4.67 -10.73 -3.44
CA ASP A 98 5.35 -12.02 -3.35
C ASP A 98 4.42 -13.11 -2.82
N GLU A 99 3.52 -12.72 -1.91
CA GLU A 99 2.56 -13.55 -1.21
C GLU A 99 1.16 -12.95 -1.32
N VAL A 100 0.14 -13.81 -1.30
CA VAL A 100 -1.25 -13.39 -1.44
C VAL A 100 -1.60 -12.39 -0.34
N GLY A 101 -2.09 -11.22 -0.74
CA GLY A 101 -2.53 -10.21 0.21
C GLY A 101 -1.40 -9.50 0.93
N ILE A 102 -0.12 -9.68 0.55
CA ILE A 102 1.00 -8.89 1.09
C ILE A 102 1.64 -8.11 -0.06
N PHE A 103 1.48 -6.78 -0.01
CA PHE A 103 2.02 -5.87 -1.00
C PHE A 103 3.18 -5.09 -0.42
N LYS A 104 4.26 -4.99 -1.17
CA LYS A 104 5.40 -4.13 -0.85
C LYS A 104 5.36 -2.91 -1.76
N VAL A 105 5.37 -1.72 -1.17
CA VAL A 105 5.39 -0.46 -1.88
C VAL A 105 6.76 0.17 -1.71
N GLU A 106 7.46 0.38 -2.81
CA GLU A 106 8.75 1.06 -2.86
C GLU A 106 8.61 2.38 -3.61
N VAL A 107 9.27 3.42 -3.10
CA VAL A 107 9.32 4.73 -3.78
C VAL A 107 10.74 4.99 -4.27
N ARG A 108 10.90 5.20 -5.58
CA ARG A 108 12.20 5.47 -6.20
C ARG A 108 12.23 6.82 -6.90
N PHE A 109 13.19 7.65 -6.55
CA PHE A 109 13.46 8.91 -7.22
C PHE A 109 14.70 8.76 -8.11
N MET A 110 14.55 8.94 -9.42
CA MET A 110 15.65 8.76 -10.40
C MET A 110 16.40 7.42 -10.21
N ASP A 111 15.64 6.34 -10.04
CA ASP A 111 16.09 4.96 -9.78
C ASP A 111 16.80 4.69 -8.44
N LYS A 112 16.95 5.70 -7.57
CA LYS A 112 17.38 5.52 -6.18
C LYS A 112 16.19 5.31 -5.26
N LEU A 113 16.28 4.33 -4.36
CA LEU A 113 15.28 4.13 -3.31
C LEU A 113 15.28 5.36 -2.39
N VAL A 114 14.11 5.98 -2.25
CA VAL A 114 13.90 7.03 -1.26
C VAL A 114 13.59 6.33 0.05
N LYS A 115 14.35 6.66 1.10
CA LYS A 115 14.03 6.26 2.47
C LYS A 115 13.41 7.47 3.14
N GLY A 116 12.34 7.28 3.90
CA GLY A 116 11.84 8.38 4.71
C GLY A 116 12.86 8.76 5.77
N ASN A 117 12.85 10.03 6.15
CA ASN A 117 13.69 10.54 7.22
C ASN A 117 13.12 10.05 8.56
N SER A 118 13.40 8.79 8.91
CA SER A 118 13.29 8.33 10.30
C SER A 118 14.39 9.05 11.08
N SER A 119 14.03 10.14 11.75
CA SER A 119 14.93 10.86 12.66
C SER A 119 15.46 9.88 13.72
N SER A 120 16.68 9.39 13.52
CA SER A 120 17.44 8.73 14.59
C SER A 120 17.83 9.81 15.59
N ASN A 121 16.93 10.11 16.52
CA ASN A 121 17.23 10.89 17.71
C ASN A 121 18.29 10.12 18.50
N THR A 122 19.55 10.55 18.37
CA THR A 122 20.60 10.24 19.34
C THR A 122 20.35 11.10 20.57
N SER A 123 20.08 10.45 21.69
CA SER A 123 19.62 11.07 22.93
C SER A 123 20.75 11.80 23.66
N SER A 124 20.53 13.07 24.02
CA SER A 124 21.08 13.63 25.28
C SER A 124 20.15 14.71 25.86
N HIS A 125 19.50 14.37 26.99
CA HIS A 125 19.15 15.14 28.21
C HIS A 125 18.61 16.60 28.07
N GLN A 126 17.51 17.10 28.68
CA GLN A 126 16.78 16.92 29.96
C GLN A 126 15.29 17.32 29.73
N ASN A 127 14.24 16.62 30.19
CA ASN A 127 13.62 16.50 31.52
C ASN A 127 12.38 17.43 31.76
N ASN A 128 11.21 16.77 31.87
CA ASN A 128 10.07 16.93 32.80
C ASN A 128 8.80 17.81 32.55
N GLN A 129 7.66 17.12 32.80
CA GLN A 129 6.28 17.49 33.22
C GLN A 129 5.22 17.84 32.14
N GLN A 130 4.33 16.89 31.74
CA GLN A 130 2.94 16.56 32.21
C GLN A 130 1.88 17.54 31.64
N GLN A 131 0.81 17.17 30.90
CA GLN A 131 -0.33 16.31 31.28
C GLN A 131 -1.33 16.05 30.10
N GLN A 132 -1.83 14.80 30.00
CA GLN A 132 -3.14 14.24 29.58
C GLN A 132 -3.85 14.41 28.20
N GLN A 133 -4.15 13.22 27.64
CA GLN A 133 -5.46 12.66 27.23
C GLN A 133 -5.92 12.64 25.75
N LEU A 134 -6.31 11.40 25.36
CA LEU A 134 -7.29 10.96 24.37
C LEU A 134 -6.86 10.88 22.89
N GLY A 135 -6.69 9.64 22.42
CA GLY A 135 -6.60 9.31 21.00
C GLY A 135 -5.80 8.04 20.76
N GLY A 136 -6.42 6.87 21.01
CA GLY A 136 -5.90 5.58 20.56
C GLY A 136 -5.79 5.59 19.04
N SER A 137 -4.63 5.98 18.54
CA SER A 137 -4.26 5.78 17.14
C SER A 137 -3.79 4.33 17.06
N SER A 138 -4.69 3.42 16.70
CA SER A 138 -4.29 2.12 16.17
C SER A 138 -3.61 2.34 14.82
N SER A 139 -2.40 2.91 14.87
CA SER A 139 -1.47 2.90 13.76
C SER A 139 -0.90 1.50 13.69
N HIS A 140 -1.62 0.58 13.05
CA HIS A 140 -0.96 -0.45 12.24
C HIS A 140 -0.38 0.26 11.02
N ALA A 141 0.64 1.07 11.30
CA ALA A 141 1.60 1.51 10.33
C ALA A 141 2.26 0.24 9.81
N GLY A 142 2.17 0.00 8.50
CA GLY A 142 2.87 -1.10 7.86
C GLY A 142 4.30 -1.19 8.38
N VAL A 143 4.85 -2.39 8.47
CA VAL A 143 6.21 -2.58 8.97
C VAL A 143 7.17 -1.83 8.03
N HIS A 144 7.63 -0.67 8.49
CA HIS A 144 8.54 0.19 7.73
C HIS A 144 9.96 -0.35 7.89
N LYS A 145 10.49 -0.98 6.84
CA LYS A 145 11.91 -1.36 6.77
C LYS A 145 12.51 -0.70 5.54
N ASP A 146 13.48 0.18 5.76
CA ASP A 146 14.35 0.72 4.70
C ASP A 146 13.64 1.47 3.55
N GLY A 147 12.53 2.19 3.80
CA GLY A 147 11.79 2.90 2.75
C GLY A 147 10.91 2.00 1.88
N ILE A 148 10.64 0.78 2.37
CA ILE A 148 9.69 -0.16 1.80
C ILE A 148 8.55 -0.32 2.80
N ASP A 149 7.33 -0.03 2.33
CA ASP A 149 6.11 -0.18 3.11
C ASP A 149 5.44 -1.51 2.78
N GLU A 150 5.22 -2.36 3.79
CA GLU A 150 4.45 -3.59 3.64
C GLU A 150 2.97 -3.34 4.00
N LEU A 151 2.07 -3.71 3.10
CA LEU A 151 0.63 -3.53 3.21
C LEU A 151 -0.06 -4.88 3.12
N ARG A 152 -0.88 -5.20 4.13
CA ARG A 152 -1.71 -6.41 4.10
C ARG A 152 -3.08 -6.07 3.54
N MET A 153 -3.62 -6.96 2.73
CA MET A 153 -4.96 -6.78 2.17
C MET A 153 -6.00 -6.66 3.30
N GLU A 154 -5.88 -7.46 4.35
CA GLU A 154 -6.76 -7.41 5.53
C GLU A 154 -6.82 -5.99 6.10
N ASP A 155 -5.67 -5.40 6.42
CA ASP A 155 -5.57 -4.04 6.96
C ASP A 155 -6.16 -2.99 6.02
N LEU A 156 -5.95 -3.14 4.70
CA LEU A 156 -6.51 -2.23 3.70
C LEU A 156 -8.04 -2.31 3.60
N LEU A 157 -8.62 -3.51 3.77
CA LEU A 157 -10.07 -3.70 3.81
C LEU A 157 -10.66 -3.20 5.13
N GLU A 158 -9.97 -3.40 6.25
CA GLU A 158 -10.34 -2.86 7.56
C GLU A 158 -10.39 -1.32 7.52
N ASP A 159 -9.34 -0.71 6.95
CA ASP A 159 -9.26 0.73 6.78
C ASP A 159 -10.40 1.25 5.88
N GLN A 160 -10.76 0.53 4.82
CA GLN A 160 -11.92 0.86 3.98
C GLN A 160 -13.23 0.82 4.78
N PHE A 161 -13.43 -0.25 5.56
CA PHE A 161 -14.65 -0.47 6.33
C PHE A 161 -14.80 0.57 7.45
N SER A 162 -13.70 0.95 8.09
CA SER A 162 -13.68 2.04 9.08
C SER A 162 -13.91 3.43 8.48
N GLY A 163 -13.99 3.54 7.14
CA GLY A 163 -14.27 4.78 6.43
C GLY A 163 -13.03 5.62 6.10
N LYS A 164 -11.81 5.07 6.25
CA LYS A 164 -10.58 5.77 5.87
C LYS A 164 -10.48 5.86 4.34
N GLN A 165 -10.34 7.07 3.83
CA GLN A 165 -10.25 7.32 2.39
C GLN A 165 -8.81 7.35 1.86
N SER A 166 -7.83 7.56 2.75
CA SER A 166 -6.43 7.71 2.36
C SER A 166 -5.51 6.85 3.20
N LEU A 167 -4.56 6.21 2.53
CA LEU A 167 -3.45 5.47 3.12
C LEU A 167 -2.24 6.40 3.21
N ASN A 168 -1.73 6.63 4.42
CA ASN A 168 -0.56 7.47 4.65
C ASN A 168 0.68 6.58 4.82
N LEU A 169 1.48 6.46 3.76
CA LEU A 169 2.76 5.74 3.82
C LEU A 169 3.88 6.68 4.27
N GLU A 170 5.08 6.14 4.43
CA GLU A 170 6.23 6.90 4.92
C GLU A 170 6.50 8.11 4.00
N ILE A 171 6.52 7.89 2.69
CA ILE A 171 6.88 8.92 1.70
C ILE A 171 5.67 9.39 0.89
N VAL A 172 4.63 8.58 0.72
CA VAL A 172 3.49 8.92 -0.16
C VAL A 172 2.16 8.76 0.53
N LYS A 173 1.21 9.64 0.21
CA LYS A 173 -0.18 9.54 0.60
C LYS A 173 -0.99 9.06 -0.60
N LEU A 174 -1.64 7.91 -0.47
CA LEU A 174 -2.42 7.28 -1.53
C LEU A 174 -3.91 7.30 -1.19
N ASN A 175 -4.76 7.30 -2.21
CA ASN A 175 -6.19 7.05 -2.07
C ASN A 175 -6.42 5.54 -1.93
N LEU A 176 -7.06 5.13 -0.84
CA LEU A 176 -7.24 3.73 -0.50
C LEU A 176 -8.14 3.02 -1.52
N ASN A 177 -9.30 3.58 -1.83
CA ASN A 177 -10.28 2.98 -2.74
C ASN A 177 -9.69 2.78 -4.15
N LEU A 178 -9.01 3.80 -4.66
CA LEU A 178 -8.40 3.74 -5.99
C LEU A 178 -7.16 2.83 -6.02
N LEU A 179 -6.45 2.69 -4.89
CA LEU A 179 -5.37 1.72 -4.75
C LEU A 179 -5.91 0.28 -4.78
N LEU A 180 -6.96 -0.04 -4.01
CA LEU A 180 -7.61 -1.36 -4.06
C LEU A 180 -8.08 -1.69 -5.48
N HIS A 181 -8.70 -0.73 -6.16
CA HIS A 181 -9.12 -0.89 -7.55
C HIS A 181 -7.91 -1.14 -8.47
N LEU A 182 -6.79 -0.43 -8.28
CA LEU A 182 -5.57 -0.63 -9.06
C LEU A 182 -4.98 -2.03 -8.86
N ILE A 183 -4.92 -2.51 -7.61
CA ILE A 183 -4.43 -3.85 -7.25
C ILE A 183 -5.30 -4.90 -7.94
N ASN A 184 -6.62 -4.80 -7.79
CA ASN A 184 -7.54 -5.74 -8.42
C ASN A 184 -7.43 -5.68 -9.96
N ARG A 185 -7.41 -4.50 -10.57
CA ARG A 185 -7.33 -4.38 -12.04
C ARG A 185 -6.02 -4.92 -12.60
N ASN A 186 -4.91 -4.74 -11.89
CA ASN A 186 -3.61 -5.24 -12.29
C ASN A 186 -3.34 -6.64 -11.75
N ASN A 187 -4.36 -7.38 -11.32
CA ASN A 187 -4.24 -8.79 -10.97
C ASN A 187 -3.07 -9.06 -10.01
N LEU A 188 -2.81 -8.12 -9.10
CA LEU A 188 -1.86 -8.26 -8.00
C LEU A 188 -2.49 -9.03 -6.85
#